data_AF-A0A821W779-F1
#
_entry.id   AF-A0A821W779-F1
#
_cell.length_a   1.000
_cell.length_b   1.000
_cell.length_c   1.000
_cell.angle_alpha   90.00
_cell.angle_beta   90.00
_cell.angle_gamma   90.00
#
_symmetry.space_group_name_H-M   'P 1'
#
loop_
_entity.id
_entity.type
_entity.pdbx_description
1 polymer ?
#
loop_
_entity_poly.entity_id
_entity_poly.type
_entity_poly.pdbx_seq_one_letter_code
_entity_poly.pdbx_strand_id
1 'polypeptide(L)'
;INIGINYNIHESTEFLDVFIENNQGRLRTSVYHKPAAEPYILPYTSDHPRHIHSNTIYTELLRAIRLSSNVQTFDQERLNTEISLILNGYSPNFIIYHFKKFFHKHNALSIYKELDSDKYQQLHELLLDESTKGKTNENQQNQSKPQQQQQPQTEKPNEKVPIKQKQLILHYRYESGPLSKFNGEFRKLWEKHFCYEKSPLNSVRLILGTRSNPSLDRLLVKKKPASSLLRQLDKINESGNNPKPIPMET
;
A
#
# COMPACT_ATOMS: atom_id res chain seq x y z
N ILE A 1 -5.66 -56.18 3.48
CA ILE A 1 -6.20 -54.93 4.06
C ILE A 1 -7.05 -54.28 2.97
N ASN A 2 -8.37 -54.37 3.08
CA ASN A 2 -9.29 -53.71 2.14
C ASN A 2 -9.46 -52.27 2.61
N ILE A 3 -8.95 -51.32 1.84
CA ILE A 3 -9.18 -49.90 2.09
C ILE A 3 -10.51 -49.56 1.39
N GLY A 4 -11.56 -49.37 2.19
CA GLY A 4 -12.83 -48.82 1.72
C GLY A 4 -12.76 -47.30 1.70
N ILE A 5 -12.91 -46.70 0.52
CA ILE A 5 -12.99 -45.24 0.38
C ILE A 5 -14.47 -44.85 0.52
N ASN A 6 -14.84 -44.29 1.67
CA ASN A 6 -16.16 -43.66 1.86
C ASN A 6 -16.08 -42.23 1.33
N TYR A 7 -16.91 -41.90 0.34
CA TYR A 7 -17.09 -40.51 -0.10
C TYR A 7 -18.39 -39.97 0.51
N ASN A 8 -18.28 -38.85 1.23
CA ASN A 8 -19.42 -38.08 1.70
C ASN A 8 -19.44 -36.77 0.93
N ILE A 9 -20.53 -36.51 0.20
CA ILE A 9 -20.77 -35.21 -0.44
C ILE A 9 -21.24 -34.29 0.68
N HIS A 10 -20.32 -33.50 1.22
CA HIS A 10 -20.68 -32.48 2.21
C HIS A 10 -21.27 -31.27 1.47
N GLU A 11 -22.34 -30.68 2.02
CA GLU A 11 -22.97 -29.48 1.46
C GLU A 11 -22.07 -28.25 1.61
N SER A 12 -21.06 -28.31 2.47
CA SER A 12 -20.06 -27.26 2.64
C SER A 12 -18.65 -27.81 2.72
N THR A 13 -17.68 -26.97 2.39
CA THR A 13 -16.25 -27.28 2.50
C THR A 13 -15.44 -26.03 2.84
N GLU A 14 -14.36 -26.23 3.56
CA GLU A 14 -13.42 -25.19 3.95
C GLU A 14 -12.18 -25.32 3.07
N PHE A 15 -11.81 -24.25 2.38
CA PHE A 15 -10.61 -24.23 1.55
C PHE A 15 -9.86 -22.91 1.72
N LEU A 16 -8.64 -23.01 2.26
CA LEU A 16 -7.81 -21.85 2.61
C LEU A 16 -8.57 -20.91 3.56
N ASP A 17 -8.80 -19.67 3.13
CA ASP A 17 -9.50 -18.63 3.88
C ASP A 17 -10.96 -18.46 3.43
N VAL A 18 -11.51 -19.44 2.70
CA VAL A 18 -12.84 -19.41 2.10
C VAL A 18 -13.68 -20.56 2.62
N PHE A 19 -14.88 -20.24 3.07
CA PHE A 19 -15.93 -21.21 3.36
C PHE A 19 -16.86 -21.27 2.16
N ILE A 20 -17.06 -22.47 1.62
CA ILE A 20 -17.87 -22.72 0.43
C ILE A 20 -19.07 -23.55 0.86
N GLU A 21 -20.27 -23.05 0.57
CA GLU A 21 -21.53 -23.72 0.85
C GLU A 21 -22.31 -23.92 -0.46
N ASN A 22 -22.83 -25.11 -0.69
CA ASN A 22 -23.70 -25.43 -1.81
C ASN A 22 -25.16 -25.27 -1.38
N ASN A 23 -25.74 -24.10 -1.68
CA ASN A 23 -27.13 -23.84 -1.42
C ASN A 23 -27.97 -24.18 -2.66
N GLN A 24 -28.54 -25.39 -2.68
CA GLN A 24 -29.44 -25.87 -3.74
C GLN A 24 -28.85 -25.78 -5.17
N GLY A 25 -27.57 -26.11 -5.32
CA GLY A 25 -26.85 -26.06 -6.60
C GLY A 25 -26.22 -24.71 -6.92
N ARG A 26 -26.33 -23.71 -6.03
CA ARG A 26 -25.60 -22.44 -6.11
C ARG A 26 -24.52 -22.41 -5.05
N LEU A 27 -23.27 -22.28 -5.49
CA LEU A 27 -22.14 -22.09 -4.59
C LEU A 27 -22.21 -20.68 -3.99
N ARG A 28 -22.14 -20.62 -2.66
CA ARG A 28 -21.97 -19.41 -1.88
C ARG A 28 -20.62 -19.46 -1.19
N THR A 29 -19.94 -18.33 -1.19
CA THR A 29 -18.64 -18.17 -0.54
C THR A 29 -18.74 -17.14 0.57
N SER A 30 -18.04 -17.38 1.65
CA SER A 30 -17.80 -16.42 2.73
C SER A 30 -16.36 -16.55 3.22
N VAL A 31 -15.94 -15.59 4.05
CA VAL A 31 -14.64 -15.64 4.70
C VAL A 31 -14.66 -16.74 5.75
N TYR A 32 -13.70 -17.67 5.68
CA TYR A 32 -13.53 -18.67 6.73
C TYR A 32 -12.69 -18.10 7.88
N HIS A 33 -13.23 -18.20 9.09
CA HIS A 33 -12.51 -17.87 10.34
C HIS A 33 -12.26 -19.15 11.11
N LYS A 34 -11.00 -19.43 11.40
CA LYS A 34 -10.64 -20.62 12.19
C LYS A 34 -11.17 -20.46 13.62
N PRO A 35 -11.89 -21.45 14.18
CA PRO A 35 -12.48 -21.33 15.52
C PRO A 35 -11.46 -21.05 16.63
N ALA A 36 -10.22 -21.52 16.45
CA ALA A 36 -9.13 -21.34 17.39
C ALA A 36 -8.26 -20.10 17.09
N ALA A 37 -8.55 -19.36 16.02
CA ALA A 37 -7.83 -18.13 15.74
C ALA A 37 -8.43 -16.99 16.55
N GLU A 38 -7.61 -16.39 17.41
CA GLU A 38 -7.94 -15.11 18.01
C GLU A 38 -8.05 -14.04 16.91
N PRO A 39 -8.94 -13.03 17.07
CA PRO A 39 -9.17 -11.99 16.07
C PRO A 39 -8.03 -10.96 16.03
N TYR A 40 -6.78 -11.43 16.09
CA TYR A 40 -5.60 -10.57 16.07
C TYR A 40 -5.28 -10.14 14.65
N ILE A 41 -5.79 -8.98 14.30
CA ILE A 41 -5.18 -8.13 13.28
C ILE A 41 -4.03 -7.35 13.92
N LEU A 42 -3.32 -6.56 13.12
CA LEU A 42 -2.25 -5.68 13.61
C LEU A 42 -2.73 -4.77 14.76
N PRO A 43 -2.23 -4.88 16.01
CA PRO A 43 -2.66 -4.02 17.12
C PRO A 43 -2.35 -2.55 16.86
N TYR A 44 -3.24 -1.64 17.24
CA TYR A 44 -3.08 -0.19 17.00
C TYR A 44 -1.92 0.43 17.80
N THR A 45 -1.55 -0.19 18.93
CA THR A 45 -0.42 0.22 19.77
C THR A 45 0.93 -0.25 19.27
N SER A 46 0.97 -1.07 18.21
CA SER A 46 2.23 -1.56 17.65
C SER A 46 3.03 -0.42 16.99
N ASP A 47 4.36 -0.53 16.99
CA ASP A 47 5.27 0.48 16.43
C ASP A 47 5.33 0.40 14.88
N HIS A 48 4.18 0.61 14.24
CA HIS A 48 4.06 0.65 12.79
C HIS A 48 3.64 2.05 12.32
N PRO A 49 4.09 2.48 11.13
CA PRO A 49 3.61 3.72 10.54
C PRO A 49 2.09 3.72 10.35
N ARG A 50 1.47 4.89 10.51
CA ARG A 50 0.00 5.08 10.36
C ARG A 50 -0.57 4.52 9.05
N HIS A 51 0.21 4.56 7.96
CA HIS A 51 -0.23 4.02 6.68
C HIS A 51 -0.44 2.49 6.71
N ILE A 52 0.32 1.75 7.53
CA ILE A 52 0.16 0.30 7.69
C ILE A 52 -1.19 0.02 8.36
N HIS A 53 -1.51 0.70 9.47
CA HIS A 53 -2.81 0.58 10.13
C HIS A 53 -3.98 0.90 9.21
N SER A 54 -3.87 1.96 8.41
CA SER A 54 -4.89 2.26 7.41
C SER A 54 -5.00 1.20 6.31
N ASN A 55 -3.87 0.59 5.95
CA ASN A 55 -3.83 -0.45 4.94
C ASN A 55 -4.44 -1.76 5.46
N THR A 56 -4.23 -2.10 6.74
CA THR A 56 -4.89 -3.25 7.38
C THR A 56 -6.41 -3.17 7.23
N ILE A 57 -7.00 -2.00 7.52
CA ILE A 57 -8.44 -1.79 7.32
C ILE A 57 -8.84 -1.97 5.85
N TYR A 58 -8.06 -1.39 4.94
CA TYR A 58 -8.30 -1.50 3.51
C TYR A 58 -8.26 -2.96 3.03
N THR A 59 -7.28 -3.73 3.47
CA THR A 59 -7.09 -5.12 3.06
C THR A 59 -8.17 -6.04 3.61
N GLU A 60 -8.60 -5.85 4.86
CA GLU A 60 -9.70 -6.64 5.43
C GLU A 60 -11.02 -6.40 4.69
N LEU A 61 -11.36 -5.15 4.39
CA LEU A 61 -12.56 -4.84 3.60
C LEU A 61 -12.49 -5.42 2.19
N LEU A 62 -11.33 -5.31 1.54
CA LEU A 62 -11.12 -5.84 0.21
C LEU A 62 -11.21 -7.37 0.18
N ARG A 63 -10.66 -8.04 1.21
CA ARG A 63 -10.81 -9.49 1.41
C ARG A 63 -12.27 -9.87 1.63
N ALA A 64 -12.98 -9.17 2.51
CA ALA A 64 -14.40 -9.43 2.79
C ALA A 64 -15.27 -9.31 1.53
N ILE A 65 -15.05 -8.29 0.70
CA ILE A 65 -15.83 -8.14 -0.54
C ILE A 65 -15.50 -9.24 -1.54
N ARG A 66 -14.21 -9.56 -1.73
CA ARG A 66 -13.80 -10.57 -2.72
C ARG A 66 -14.24 -11.98 -2.38
N LEU A 67 -14.31 -12.32 -1.09
CA LEU A 67 -14.63 -13.67 -0.65
C LEU A 67 -16.12 -13.89 -0.39
N SER A 68 -16.86 -12.84 -0.03
CA SER A 68 -18.30 -12.96 0.17
C SER A 68 -19.04 -12.95 -1.17
N SER A 69 -19.94 -13.91 -1.38
CA SER A 69 -20.78 -13.94 -2.59
C SER A 69 -21.99 -13.01 -2.51
N ASN A 70 -22.45 -12.68 -1.30
CA ASN A 70 -23.69 -11.95 -1.09
C ASN A 70 -23.50 -10.76 -0.14
N VAL A 71 -24.37 -9.76 -0.26
CA VAL A 71 -24.29 -8.53 0.54
C VAL A 71 -24.48 -8.78 2.02
N GLN A 72 -25.35 -9.74 2.41
CA GLN A 72 -25.56 -10.07 3.83
C GLN A 72 -24.33 -10.76 4.43
N THR A 73 -23.73 -11.71 3.70
CA THR A 73 -22.48 -12.35 4.13
C THR A 73 -21.34 -11.34 4.23
N PHE A 74 -21.29 -10.38 3.31
CA PHE A 74 -20.34 -9.28 3.38
C PHE A 74 -20.57 -8.37 4.60
N ASP A 75 -21.82 -8.02 4.89
CA ASP A 75 -22.12 -7.13 6.02
C ASP A 75 -21.75 -7.78 7.35
N GLN A 76 -22.01 -9.08 7.50
CA GLN A 76 -21.56 -9.85 8.66
C GLN A 76 -20.03 -9.83 8.79
N GLU A 77 -19.30 -10.03 7.69
CA GLU A 77 -17.83 -9.95 7.67
C GLU A 77 -17.30 -8.54 7.95
N ARG A 78 -18.00 -7.50 7.48
CA ARG A 78 -17.69 -6.10 7.79
C ARG A 78 -17.84 -5.83 9.29
N LEU A 79 -18.92 -6.32 9.91
CA LEU A 79 -19.15 -6.19 11.36
C LEU A 79 -18.09 -6.96 12.16
N ASN A 80 -17.76 -8.19 11.75
CA ASN A 80 -16.68 -8.98 12.36
C ASN A 80 -15.34 -8.24 12.29
N THR A 81 -15.03 -7.62 11.15
CA THR A 81 -13.83 -6.80 10.95
C THR A 81 -13.83 -5.58 11.87
N GLU A 82 -14.96 -4.87 11.96
CA GLU A 82 -15.12 -3.70 12.83
C GLU A 82 -14.91 -4.05 14.31
N ILE A 83 -15.51 -5.13 14.79
CA ILE A 83 -15.31 -5.64 16.15
C ILE A 83 -13.85 -6.00 16.37
N SER A 84 -13.23 -6.73 15.43
CA SER A 84 -11.81 -7.10 15.51
C SER A 84 -10.90 -5.87 15.60
N LEU A 85 -11.18 -4.81 14.83
CA LEU A 85 -10.44 -3.54 14.90
C LEU A 85 -10.57 -2.87 16.27
N ILE A 86 -11.78 -2.83 16.84
CA ILE A 86 -12.01 -2.26 18.16
C ILE A 86 -11.25 -3.03 19.23
N LEU A 87 -11.29 -4.37 19.20
CA LEU A 87 -10.56 -5.24 20.13
C LEU A 87 -9.04 -5.05 20.03
N ASN A 88 -8.53 -4.70 18.85
CA ASN A 88 -7.12 -4.40 18.61
C ASN A 88 -6.73 -2.94 18.90
N GLY A 89 -7.63 -2.16 19.53
CA GLY A 89 -7.35 -0.81 20.03
C GLY A 89 -7.48 0.31 19.00
N TYR A 90 -8.10 0.06 17.84
CA TYR A 90 -8.35 1.11 16.86
C TYR A 90 -9.45 2.05 17.35
N SER A 91 -9.26 3.37 17.19
CA SER A 91 -10.29 4.35 17.51
C SER A 91 -11.50 4.21 16.56
N PRO A 92 -12.76 4.23 17.06
CA PRO A 92 -13.95 4.15 16.22
C PRO A 92 -13.99 5.21 15.10
N ASN A 93 -13.53 6.44 15.40
CA ASN A 93 -13.46 7.52 14.42
C ASN A 93 -12.49 7.19 13.27
N PHE A 94 -11.38 6.53 13.59
CA PHE A 94 -10.40 6.09 12.59
C PHE A 94 -10.99 4.99 11.70
N ILE A 95 -11.68 4.01 12.29
CA ILE A 95 -12.36 2.93 11.56
C ILE A 95 -13.41 3.51 10.61
N ILE A 96 -14.34 4.32 11.12
CA ILE A 96 -15.42 4.94 10.33
C ILE A 96 -14.86 5.76 9.18
N TYR A 97 -13.82 6.56 9.43
CA TYR A 97 -13.16 7.35 8.39
C TYR A 97 -12.62 6.45 7.27
N HIS A 98 -11.92 5.37 7.62
CA HIS A 98 -11.32 4.46 6.64
C HIS A 98 -12.34 3.61 5.89
N PHE A 99 -13.43 3.19 6.55
CA PHE A 99 -14.55 2.51 5.90
C PHE A 99 -15.20 3.43 4.87
N LYS A 100 -15.57 4.66 5.26
CA LYS A 100 -16.16 5.65 4.34
C LYS A 100 -15.22 5.96 3.17
N LYS A 101 -13.93 6.13 3.44
CA LYS A 101 -12.90 6.35 2.43
C LYS A 101 -12.83 5.20 1.42
N PHE A 102 -12.92 3.95 1.88
CA PHE A 102 -12.94 2.76 1.03
C PHE A 102 -14.16 2.80 0.08
N PHE A 103 -15.37 2.92 0.63
CA PHE A 103 -16.58 2.88 -0.21
C PHE A 103 -16.70 4.10 -1.13
N HIS A 104 -16.21 5.27 -0.70
CA HIS A 104 -16.17 6.45 -1.55
C HIS A 104 -15.24 6.25 -2.75
N LYS A 105 -14.06 5.65 -2.55
CA LYS A 105 -13.11 5.33 -3.63
C LYS A 105 -13.73 4.45 -4.71
N HIS A 106 -14.64 3.55 -4.32
CA HIS A 106 -15.30 2.61 -5.23
C HIS A 106 -16.74 3.02 -5.62
N ASN A 107 -17.16 4.27 -5.35
CA ASN A 107 -18.52 4.76 -5.62
C ASN A 107 -19.66 3.89 -5.04
N ALA A 108 -19.38 3.20 -3.93
CA ALA A 108 -20.22 2.14 -3.38
C ALA A 108 -20.77 2.50 -1.98
N LEU A 109 -20.96 3.80 -1.72
CA LEU A 109 -21.33 4.31 -0.39
C LEU A 109 -22.72 3.85 0.08
N SER A 110 -23.60 3.46 -0.85
CA SER A 110 -24.92 2.91 -0.53
C SER A 110 -24.87 1.49 0.02
N ILE A 111 -23.84 0.69 -0.28
CA ILE A 111 -23.66 -0.63 0.34
C ILE A 111 -23.54 -0.47 1.86
N TYR A 112 -22.78 0.55 2.29
CA TYR A 112 -22.56 0.84 3.70
C TYR A 112 -23.80 1.37 4.44
N LYS A 113 -24.78 1.93 3.71
CA LYS A 113 -25.97 2.56 4.33
C LYS A 113 -27.24 1.70 4.22
N GLU A 114 -27.42 1.04 3.08
CA GLU A 114 -28.70 0.47 2.65
C GLU A 114 -28.59 -1.01 2.24
N LEU A 115 -27.39 -1.62 2.32
CA LEU A 115 -27.13 -3.01 1.89
C LEU A 115 -27.64 -3.29 0.47
N ASP A 116 -27.39 -2.36 -0.44
CA ASP A 116 -27.78 -2.46 -1.85
C ASP A 116 -27.07 -3.65 -2.54
N SER A 117 -27.86 -4.68 -2.86
CA SER A 117 -27.36 -5.93 -3.45
C SER A 117 -26.80 -5.75 -4.86
N ASP A 118 -27.42 -4.88 -5.67
CA ASP A 118 -27.04 -4.72 -7.08
C ASP A 118 -25.68 -4.02 -7.18
N LYS A 119 -25.50 -2.95 -6.39
CA LYS A 119 -24.20 -2.26 -6.32
C LYS A 119 -23.13 -3.11 -5.65
N TYR A 120 -23.51 -3.96 -4.69
CA TYR A 120 -22.58 -4.91 -4.11
C TYR A 120 -22.05 -5.88 -5.17
N GLN A 121 -22.94 -6.44 -5.99
CA GLN A 121 -22.54 -7.36 -7.05
C GLN A 121 -21.60 -6.68 -8.07
N GLN A 122 -21.92 -5.45 -8.49
CA GLN A 122 -21.06 -4.66 -9.38
C GLN A 122 -19.66 -4.43 -8.78
N LEU A 123 -19.60 -4.10 -7.49
CA LEU A 123 -18.33 -3.90 -6.78
C LEU A 123 -17.55 -5.20 -6.65
N HIS A 124 -18.22 -6.29 -6.31
CA HIS A 124 -17.64 -7.62 -6.16
C HIS A 124 -16.98 -8.07 -7.46
N GLU A 125 -17.71 -8.00 -8.58
CA GLU A 125 -17.21 -8.35 -9.91
C GLU A 125 -16.02 -7.47 -10.33
N LEU A 126 -16.10 -6.16 -10.10
CA LEU A 126 -15.01 -5.23 -10.38
C LEU A 126 -13.73 -5.60 -9.61
N LEU A 127 -13.84 -5.91 -8.31
CA LEU A 127 -12.70 -6.20 -7.45
C LEU A 127 -12.08 -7.59 -7.69
N LEU A 128 -12.86 -8.55 -8.19
CA LEU A 128 -12.33 -9.84 -8.66
C LEU A 128 -11.49 -9.64 -9.94
N ASP A 129 -11.99 -8.80 -10.85
CA ASP A 129 -11.33 -8.46 -12.12
C ASP A 129 -10.03 -7.66 -11.95
N GLU A 130 -9.94 -6.82 -10.92
CA GLU A 130 -8.72 -6.07 -10.60
C GLU A 130 -7.56 -7.00 -10.18
N SER A 131 -7.86 -8.18 -9.60
CA SER A 131 -6.83 -9.11 -9.13
C SER A 131 -6.17 -9.89 -10.26
N THR A 132 -6.88 -10.12 -11.37
CA THR A 132 -6.39 -10.86 -12.56
C THR A 132 -5.66 -9.94 -13.54
N LYS A 133 -5.97 -8.64 -13.52
CA LYS A 133 -5.31 -7.62 -14.34
C LYS A 133 -4.14 -7.03 -13.56
N GLY A 134 -2.98 -7.69 -13.60
CA GLY A 134 -1.69 -7.11 -13.21
C GLY A 134 -1.29 -5.91 -14.08
N LYS A 135 -2.05 -4.81 -14.02
CA LYS A 135 -1.87 -3.59 -14.80
C LYS A 135 -1.47 -2.45 -13.88
N THR A 136 -0.15 -2.28 -13.76
CA THR A 136 0.54 -1.02 -14.05
C THR A 136 -0.20 0.29 -13.67
N ASN A 137 -0.39 0.54 -12.37
CA ASN A 137 -0.77 1.86 -11.86
C ASN A 137 0.43 2.59 -11.22
N GLU A 138 1.57 2.63 -11.91
CA GLU A 138 2.67 3.57 -11.63
C GLU A 138 2.40 4.99 -12.19
N ASN A 139 1.30 5.20 -12.92
CA ASN A 139 1.08 6.45 -13.68
C ASN A 139 0.13 7.49 -13.05
N GLN A 140 -0.34 7.33 -11.82
CA GLN A 140 -1.22 8.34 -11.19
C GLN A 140 -0.50 9.36 -10.27
N GLN A 141 0.83 9.30 -10.13
CA GLN A 141 1.59 10.31 -9.37
C GLN A 141 2.42 11.30 -10.22
N ASN A 142 2.39 11.20 -11.56
CA ASN A 142 3.16 12.07 -12.46
C ASN A 142 2.28 12.99 -13.32
N GLN A 143 1.26 13.64 -12.75
CA GLN A 143 0.57 14.75 -13.39
C GLN A 143 0.60 15.99 -12.50
N SER A 144 1.74 16.67 -12.47
CA SER A 144 1.88 18.08 -12.07
C SER A 144 3.29 18.59 -12.39
N LYS A 145 3.68 18.68 -13.66
CA LYS A 145 4.70 19.65 -14.11
C LYS A 145 4.31 20.24 -15.46
N PRO A 146 4.22 21.58 -15.59
CA PRO A 146 3.84 22.23 -16.83
C PRO A 146 4.94 22.16 -17.89
N GLN A 147 4.47 22.05 -19.13
CA GLN A 147 5.21 21.98 -20.39
C GLN A 147 5.96 23.28 -20.69
N GLN A 148 7.18 23.18 -21.20
CA GLN A 148 7.79 24.22 -22.03
C GLN A 148 8.18 23.63 -23.40
N GLN A 149 7.41 24.12 -24.38
CA GLN A 149 7.62 24.36 -25.81
C GLN A 149 8.76 23.65 -26.57
N GLN A 150 8.34 22.98 -27.64
CA GLN A 150 9.14 22.49 -28.75
C GLN A 150 9.44 23.62 -29.74
N GLN A 151 10.66 23.63 -30.30
CA GLN A 151 10.89 24.09 -31.67
C GLN A 151 11.56 22.96 -32.47
N PRO A 152 11.27 22.85 -33.79
CA PRO A 152 11.66 21.73 -34.62
C PRO A 152 12.97 21.98 -35.37
N GLN A 153 13.82 20.95 -35.55
CA GLN A 153 14.62 20.81 -36.78
C GLN A 153 15.35 19.46 -36.93
N THR A 154 15.05 18.84 -38.07
CA THR A 154 15.89 18.04 -38.99
C THR A 154 16.42 16.64 -38.63
N GLU A 155 16.00 15.71 -39.48
CA GLU A 155 16.44 14.33 -39.67
C GLU A 155 17.92 14.25 -40.09
N LYS A 156 18.68 13.37 -39.43
CA LYS A 156 19.81 12.60 -40.00
C LYS A 156 19.99 11.27 -39.24
N PRO A 157 20.58 10.24 -39.88
CA PRO A 157 20.30 8.84 -39.60
C PRO A 157 21.24 8.18 -38.59
N ASN A 158 20.71 7.16 -37.89
CA ASN A 158 21.42 6.14 -37.12
C ASN A 158 22.31 6.61 -35.95
N GLU A 159 21.68 6.85 -34.79
CA GLU A 159 22.32 6.59 -33.51
C GLU A 159 21.44 5.67 -32.65
N LYS A 160 22.11 4.65 -32.09
CA LYS A 160 21.54 3.56 -31.30
C LYS A 160 20.68 4.15 -30.17
N VAL A 161 19.40 3.83 -30.18
CA VAL A 161 18.48 4.10 -29.06
C VAL A 161 19.14 3.58 -27.77
N PRO A 162 19.41 4.42 -26.75
CA PRO A 162 19.89 3.92 -25.48
C PRO A 162 18.74 3.13 -24.87
N ILE A 163 18.88 1.80 -24.84
CA ILE A 163 17.99 0.92 -24.11
C ILE A 163 17.94 1.46 -22.69
N LYS A 164 16.77 1.97 -22.26
CA LYS A 164 16.56 2.46 -20.90
C LYS A 164 16.90 1.32 -19.94
N GLN A 165 18.09 1.37 -19.33
CA GLN A 165 18.49 0.40 -18.31
C GLN A 165 17.45 0.45 -17.19
N LYS A 166 16.76 -0.68 -16.98
CA LYS A 166 15.79 -0.80 -15.89
C LYS A 166 16.58 -0.73 -14.58
N GLN A 167 16.22 0.18 -13.67
CA GLN A 167 16.90 0.30 -12.39
C GLN A 167 16.08 -0.43 -11.32
N LEU A 168 16.73 -1.28 -10.52
CA LEU A 168 16.11 -1.94 -9.38
C LEU A 168 16.71 -1.37 -8.10
N ILE A 169 15.89 -0.67 -7.31
CA ILE A 169 16.31 -0.08 -6.03
C ILE A 169 15.88 -1.01 -4.90
N LEU A 170 16.85 -1.58 -4.20
CA LEU A 170 16.62 -2.43 -3.03
C LEU A 170 16.95 -1.68 -1.75
N HIS A 171 15.99 -1.63 -0.85
CA HIS A 171 16.13 -0.97 0.44
C HIS A 171 16.38 -1.99 1.56
N TYR A 172 17.39 -1.74 2.40
CA TYR A 172 17.66 -2.54 3.58
C TYR A 172 17.74 -1.67 4.85
N ARG A 173 17.39 -2.26 6.00
CA ARG A 173 17.10 -1.51 7.24
C ARG A 173 18.33 -1.20 8.07
N TYR A 174 19.37 -2.03 8.05
CA TYR A 174 20.59 -1.79 8.83
C TYR A 174 21.66 -2.81 8.49
N GLU A 175 22.93 -2.45 8.66
CA GLU A 175 24.05 -3.39 8.75
C GLU A 175 25.10 -2.80 9.70
N SER A 176 25.62 -3.60 10.63
CA SER A 176 26.76 -3.21 11.46
C SER A 176 28.07 -3.60 10.75
N GLY A 177 28.59 -2.70 9.92
CA GLY A 177 29.84 -2.95 9.20
C GLY A 177 30.23 -1.86 8.22
N PRO A 178 31.43 -1.92 7.64
CA PRO A 178 31.84 -1.00 6.58
C PRO A 178 30.98 -1.23 5.33
N LEU A 179 30.07 -0.28 5.05
CA LEU A 179 29.17 -0.22 3.87
C LEU A 179 29.84 -0.56 2.53
N SER A 180 31.15 -0.33 2.43
CA SER A 180 31.92 -0.62 1.22
C SER A 180 32.01 -2.12 0.90
N LYS A 181 31.96 -3.01 1.90
CA LYS A 181 32.10 -4.46 1.68
C LYS A 181 30.80 -5.12 1.25
N PHE A 182 29.68 -4.76 1.88
CA PHE A 182 28.38 -5.37 1.58
C PHE A 182 27.91 -5.16 0.15
N ASN A 183 28.00 -3.92 -0.35
CA ASN A 183 27.62 -3.62 -1.74
C ASN A 183 28.43 -4.47 -2.74
N GLY A 184 29.72 -4.71 -2.45
CA GLY A 184 30.58 -5.55 -3.27
C GLY A 184 30.18 -7.02 -3.22
N GLU A 185 30.00 -7.58 -2.02
CA GLU A 185 29.62 -8.99 -1.84
C GLU A 185 28.22 -9.30 -2.40
N PHE A 186 27.26 -8.40 -2.16
CA PHE A 186 25.91 -8.54 -2.71
C PHE A 186 25.92 -8.48 -4.24
N ARG A 187 26.73 -7.61 -4.84
CA ARG A 187 26.88 -7.55 -6.30
C ARG A 187 27.48 -8.82 -6.87
N LYS A 188 28.48 -9.42 -6.21
CA LYS A 188 29.03 -10.73 -6.60
C LYS A 188 27.96 -11.82 -6.55
N LEU A 189 27.15 -11.86 -5.49
CA LEU A 189 26.03 -12.81 -5.38
C LEU A 189 24.98 -12.56 -6.47
N TRP A 190 24.66 -11.30 -6.75
CA TRP A 190 23.72 -10.92 -7.79
C TRP A 190 24.19 -11.38 -9.17
N GLU A 191 25.44 -11.07 -9.52
CA GLU A 191 26.04 -11.48 -10.79
C GLU A 191 26.11 -13.02 -10.91
N LYS A 192 26.49 -13.71 -9.83
CA LYS A 192 26.58 -15.18 -9.80
C LYS A 192 25.23 -15.88 -10.03
N HIS A 193 24.15 -15.38 -9.42
CA HIS A 193 22.86 -16.09 -9.41
C HIS A 193 21.86 -15.57 -10.44
N PHE A 194 21.97 -14.31 -10.85
CA PHE A 194 20.97 -13.65 -11.68
C PHE A 194 21.50 -13.17 -13.03
N CYS A 195 22.83 -13.10 -13.24
CA CYS A 195 23.42 -12.68 -14.51
C CYS A 195 24.05 -13.85 -15.28
N TYR A 196 23.22 -14.67 -15.96
CA TYR A 196 23.67 -15.69 -16.92
C TYR A 196 23.30 -15.28 -18.36
N GLU A 197 23.87 -15.94 -19.38
CA GLU A 197 23.82 -15.50 -20.79
C GLU A 197 22.42 -15.23 -21.37
N LYS A 198 21.35 -15.80 -20.79
CA LYS A 198 19.95 -15.60 -21.22
C LYS A 198 19.09 -14.86 -20.20
N SER A 199 19.67 -14.29 -19.16
CA SER A 199 18.90 -13.61 -18.13
C SER A 199 18.40 -12.24 -18.60
N PRO A 200 17.09 -11.95 -18.49
CA PRO A 200 16.57 -10.61 -18.75
C PRO A 200 17.11 -9.56 -17.76
N LEU A 201 17.70 -10.01 -16.65
CA LEU A 201 18.24 -9.17 -15.58
C LEU A 201 19.65 -8.62 -15.87
N ASN A 202 20.31 -9.07 -16.94
CA ASN A 202 21.61 -8.51 -17.37
C ASN A 202 21.51 -7.02 -17.73
N SER A 203 20.31 -6.56 -18.11
CA SER A 203 20.03 -5.16 -18.46
C SER A 203 19.63 -4.28 -17.27
N VAL A 204 19.54 -4.87 -16.05
CA VAL A 204 19.03 -4.21 -14.85
C VAL A 204 20.17 -3.68 -14.00
N ARG A 205 20.19 -2.38 -13.73
CA ARG A 205 21.14 -1.76 -12.79
C ARG A 205 20.59 -1.83 -11.37
N LEU A 206 21.27 -2.57 -10.51
CA LEU A 206 20.94 -2.71 -9.10
C LEU A 206 21.50 -1.53 -8.29
N ILE A 207 20.65 -0.88 -7.50
CA ILE A 207 21.03 0.21 -6.58
C ILE A 207 20.59 -0.19 -5.18
N LEU A 208 21.56 -0.36 -4.28
CA LEU A 208 21.31 -0.61 -2.87
C LEU A 208 21.20 0.72 -2.13
N GLY A 209 20.07 0.93 -1.44
CA GLY A 209 19.84 2.12 -0.63
C GLY A 209 19.55 1.75 0.82
N THR A 210 20.20 2.43 1.77
CA THR A 210 19.83 2.28 3.18
C THR A 210 18.57 3.09 3.48
N ARG A 211 17.64 2.51 4.24
CA ARG A 211 16.54 3.28 4.87
C ARG A 211 16.98 3.67 6.27
N SER A 212 17.54 4.88 6.42
CA SER A 212 17.69 5.46 7.74
C SER A 212 16.30 5.84 8.27
N ASN A 213 15.79 5.13 9.27
CA ASN A 213 14.73 5.71 10.09
C ASN A 213 15.27 7.04 10.68
N PRO A 214 14.45 8.10 10.80
CA PRO A 214 14.89 9.31 11.46
C PRO A 214 15.31 8.94 12.90
N SER A 215 16.59 9.05 13.21
CA SER A 215 17.04 8.95 14.60
C SER A 215 16.45 10.11 15.40
N LEU A 216 16.27 9.91 16.70
CA LEU A 216 15.86 10.98 17.62
C LEU A 216 16.77 12.21 17.43
N ASP A 217 18.07 11.99 17.26
CA ASP A 217 19.05 13.03 16.90
C ASP A 217 18.68 13.82 15.64
N ARG A 218 18.18 13.18 14.58
CA ARG A 218 17.79 13.87 13.35
C ARG A 218 16.50 14.69 13.51
N LEU A 219 15.64 14.33 14.48
CA LEU A 219 14.46 15.08 14.86
C LEU A 219 14.80 16.25 15.81
N LEU A 220 15.82 16.07 16.66
CA LEU A 220 16.28 17.04 17.65
C LEU A 220 17.29 18.05 17.07
N VAL A 221 18.06 17.66 16.06
CA VAL A 221 18.93 18.58 15.31
C VAL A 221 18.06 19.45 14.41
N LYS A 222 17.73 20.65 14.89
CA LYS A 222 17.14 21.71 14.07
C LYS A 222 18.10 21.97 12.90
N LYS A 223 17.64 21.69 11.68
CA LYS A 223 18.42 22.02 10.46
C LYS A 223 18.77 23.50 10.51
N LYS A 224 20.03 23.83 10.19
CA LYS A 224 20.46 25.22 10.01
C LYS A 224 19.46 25.89 9.04
N PRO A 225 18.84 27.01 9.43
CA PRO A 225 17.86 27.69 8.59
C PRO A 225 18.49 28.04 7.24
N ALA A 226 17.64 28.11 6.21
CA ALA A 226 18.08 28.46 4.86
C ALA A 226 18.87 29.78 4.88
N SER A 227 19.96 29.86 4.11
CA SER A 227 20.83 31.05 4.09
C SER A 227 20.10 32.32 3.65
N SER A 228 19.01 32.18 2.91
CA SER A 228 18.12 33.29 2.54
C SER A 228 17.45 33.93 3.76
N LEU A 229 17.07 33.13 4.76
CA LEU A 229 16.44 33.57 6.01
C LEU A 229 17.44 34.34 6.89
N LEU A 230 18.69 33.87 6.94
CA LEU A 230 19.76 34.57 7.66
C LEU A 230 20.06 35.94 7.02
N ARG A 231 20.14 36.00 5.68
CA ARG A 231 20.34 37.25 4.95
C ARG A 231 19.16 38.23 5.04
N GLN A 232 17.95 37.76 5.31
CA GLN A 232 16.80 38.63 5.57
C GLN A 232 16.85 39.25 6.96
N LEU A 233 17.31 38.50 7.97
CA LEU A 233 17.54 39.03 9.32
C LEU A 233 18.64 40.10 9.35
N ASP A 234 19.72 39.90 8.58
CA ASP A 234 20.79 40.89 8.46
C ASP A 234 20.26 42.19 7.82
N LYS A 235 19.40 42.07 6.78
CA LYS A 235 18.74 43.24 6.16
C LYS A 235 17.79 43.97 7.11
N ILE A 236 17.04 43.24 7.94
CA ILE A 236 16.13 43.83 8.94
C ILE A 236 16.92 44.57 10.02
N ASN A 237 18.09 44.08 10.41
CA ASN A 237 18.96 44.75 11.38
C ASN A 237 19.71 45.95 10.80
N GLU A 238 20.00 45.96 9.49
CA GLU A 238 20.61 47.10 8.79
C GLU A 238 19.59 48.21 8.44
N SER A 239 18.33 47.84 8.16
CA SER A 239 17.25 48.81 8.00
C SER A 239 16.57 49.07 9.34
N GLY A 240 17.14 49.98 10.15
CA GLY A 240 16.60 50.37 11.46
C GLY A 240 15.18 50.95 11.42
N ASN A 241 14.18 50.10 11.25
CA ASN A 241 12.76 50.41 11.36
C ASN A 241 12.14 49.49 12.40
N ASN A 242 11.84 50.05 13.57
CA ASN A 242 11.06 49.40 14.61
C ASN A 242 9.70 48.94 14.03
N PRO A 243 9.33 47.66 14.14
CA PRO A 243 7.99 47.23 13.78
C PRO A 243 6.98 47.78 14.79
N LYS A 244 5.94 48.45 14.27
CA LYS A 244 4.77 48.86 15.07
C LYS A 244 4.09 47.63 15.69
N PRO A 245 3.60 47.71 16.93
CA PRO A 245 2.90 46.60 17.57
C PRO A 245 1.56 46.34 16.88
N ILE A 246 1.28 45.06 16.65
CA ILE A 246 0.01 44.56 16.12
C ILE A 246 -1.04 44.65 17.25
N PRO A 247 -2.24 45.22 17.01
CA PRO A 247 -3.29 45.26 18.02
C PRO A 247 -3.87 43.85 18.24
N MET A 248 -4.03 43.46 19.51
CA MET A 248 -4.81 42.27 19.88
C MET A 248 -6.30 42.58 19.69
N GLU A 249 -6.96 41.81 18.84
CA GLU A 249 -8.43 41.72 18.84
C GLU A 249 -8.87 40.98 20.10
N THR A 250 -9.70 41.65 20.89
CA THR A 250 -10.51 41.11 21.99
C THR A 250 -11.71 40.35 21.48
#